data_AF-A0A1N7GFI2-F1
#
_entry.id   AF-A0A1N7GFI2-F1
#
_cell.length_a   1.000
_cell.length_b   1.000
_cell.length_c   1.000
_cell.angle_alpha   90.00
_cell.angle_beta   90.00
_cell.angle_gamma   90.00
#
_symmetry.space_group_name_H-M   'P 1'
#
loop_
_entity.id
_entity.type
_entity.pdbx_description
1 polymer ?
#
loop_
_entity_poly.entity_id
_entity_poly.type
_entity_poly.pdbx_seq_one_letter_code
_entity_poly.pdbx_strand_id
1 'polypeptide(L)'
;MVLAFGVSAPVSDPDATIDRFVDAMGTKVSHMKQVQPGPLSGVAKCGDAKLAENVPIGVCAWVDSNTRGMIAMYFKSGDQAATEFVKIRGEIEQRN
;
A
#
# COMPACT_ATOMS: atom_id res chain seq x y z
N MET A 1 -14.59 -0.10 5.33
CA MET A 1 -14.02 -1.46 5.46
C MET A 1 -12.57 -1.39 5.03
N VAL A 2 -11.68 -2.07 5.75
CA VAL A 2 -10.24 -2.11 5.45
C VAL A 2 -9.82 -3.56 5.34
N LEU A 3 -9.11 -3.89 4.27
CA LEU A 3 -8.42 -5.16 4.10
C LEU A 3 -6.93 -4.86 4.06
N ALA A 4 -6.15 -5.52 4.92
CA ALA A 4 -4.70 -5.40 4.91
C ALA A 4 -4.08 -6.78 4.76
N PHE A 5 -3.02 -6.87 3.97
CA PHE A 5 -2.17 -8.06 3.92
C PHE A 5 -0.72 -7.65 3.87
N GLY A 6 0.12 -8.46 4.49
CA GLY A 6 1.56 -8.24 4.56
C GLY A 6 2.31 -9.56 4.56
N VAL A 7 3.55 -9.51 4.09
CA VAL A 7 4.48 -10.63 4.08
C VAL A 7 5.79 -10.13 4.67
N SER A 8 6.31 -10.85 5.65
CA SER A 8 7.65 -10.63 6.20
C SER A 8 8.64 -11.53 5.48
N ALA A 9 9.54 -10.93 4.71
CA ALA A 9 10.67 -11.59 4.05
C ALA A 9 11.73 -10.54 3.71
N PRO A 10 13.03 -10.87 3.74
CA PRO A 10 14.09 -9.95 3.35
C PRO A 10 13.85 -9.35 1.95
N VAL A 11 14.08 -8.04 1.82
CA VAL A 11 13.97 -7.28 0.57
C VAL A 11 15.28 -6.54 0.32
N SER A 12 15.93 -6.84 -0.80
CA SER A 12 17.20 -6.23 -1.19
C SER A 12 17.06 -4.88 -1.89
N ASP A 13 15.96 -4.66 -2.60
CA ASP A 13 15.68 -3.45 -3.37
C ASP A 13 14.21 -3.04 -3.17
N PRO A 14 13.92 -2.17 -2.20
CA PRO A 14 12.56 -1.74 -1.90
C PRO A 14 11.87 -1.03 -3.06
N ASP A 15 12.60 -0.20 -3.82
CA ASP A 15 12.07 0.58 -4.95
C ASP A 15 11.65 -0.35 -6.10
N ALA A 16 12.52 -1.27 -6.52
CA ALA A 16 12.16 -2.23 -7.57
C ALA A 16 11.07 -3.20 -7.09
N THR A 17 11.04 -3.53 -5.80
CA THR A 17 10.05 -4.45 -5.23
C THR A 17 8.67 -3.81 -5.16
N ILE A 18 8.56 -2.53 -4.79
CA ILE A 18 7.26 -1.86 -4.74
C ILE A 18 6.68 -1.71 -6.15
N ASP A 19 7.50 -1.42 -7.17
CA ASP A 19 7.05 -1.34 -8.55
C ASP A 19 6.51 -2.69 -9.05
N ARG A 20 7.27 -3.77 -8.87
CA ARG A 20 6.80 -5.13 -9.22
C ARG A 20 5.54 -5.52 -8.47
N PHE A 21 5.42 -5.11 -7.21
CA PHE A 21 4.26 -5.42 -6.40
C PHE A 21 3.01 -4.65 -6.86
N VAL A 22 3.16 -3.40 -7.27
CA VAL A 22 2.11 -2.61 -7.91
C VAL A 22 1.73 -3.18 -9.27
N ASP A 23 2.71 -3.53 -10.10
CA ASP A 23 2.48 -4.15 -11.42
C ASP A 23 1.71 -5.47 -11.30
N ALA A 24 2.00 -6.27 -10.25
CA ALA A 24 1.28 -7.51 -9.97
C ALA A 24 -0.21 -7.30 -9.63
N MET A 25 -0.62 -6.09 -9.23
CA MET A 25 -2.05 -5.75 -9.06
C MET A 25 -2.76 -5.55 -10.41
N GLY A 26 -2.00 -5.37 -11.49
CA GLY A 26 -2.48 -5.20 -12.86
C GLY A 26 -3.18 -3.87 -13.10
N THR A 27 -4.04 -3.83 -14.13
CA THR A 27 -4.81 -2.64 -14.53
C THR A 27 -5.87 -2.19 -13.53
N LYS A 28 -5.96 -2.85 -12.37
CA LYS A 28 -6.95 -2.56 -11.33
C LYS A 28 -6.60 -1.35 -10.48
N VAL A 29 -5.38 -0.84 -10.58
CA VAL A 29 -4.91 0.31 -9.80
C VAL A 29 -4.38 1.40 -10.73
N SER A 30 -4.82 2.64 -10.53
CA SER A 30 -4.41 3.82 -11.29
C SER A 30 -3.97 4.95 -10.34
N HIS A 31 -3.35 5.99 -10.90
CA HIS A 31 -2.88 7.16 -10.14
C HIS A 31 -1.97 6.81 -8.96
N MET A 32 -1.16 5.77 -9.10
CA MET A 32 -0.19 5.39 -8.07
C MET A 32 0.86 6.50 -7.91
N LYS A 33 0.94 7.05 -6.70
CA LYS A 33 1.88 8.09 -6.34
C LYS A 33 2.65 7.71 -5.10
N GLN A 34 3.90 8.16 -5.02
CA GLN A 34 4.72 7.97 -3.85
C GLN A 34 4.14 8.77 -2.67
N VAL A 35 4.11 8.15 -1.50
CA VAL A 35 3.63 8.75 -0.25
C VAL A 35 4.65 8.54 0.85
N GLN A 36 4.50 9.24 1.97
CA GLN A 36 5.38 9.05 3.12
C GLN A 36 5.22 7.62 3.69
N PRO A 37 6.30 6.83 3.81
CA PRO A 37 6.25 5.46 4.31
C PRO A 37 5.96 5.37 5.82
N GLY A 38 6.15 6.47 6.56
CA GLY A 38 6.03 6.51 8.01
C GLY A 38 7.30 6.10 8.76
N PRO A 39 7.23 5.93 10.09
CA PRO A 39 8.40 5.70 10.95
C PRO A 39 9.08 4.35 10.72
N LEU A 40 8.40 3.42 10.06
CA LEU A 40 8.90 2.08 9.75
C LEU A 40 9.82 2.06 8.52
N SER A 41 10.15 3.22 7.95
CA SER A 41 11.04 3.41 6.79
C SER A 41 10.57 2.64 5.53
N GLY A 42 11.43 2.56 4.53
CA GLY A 42 11.11 1.96 3.24
C GLY A 42 10.44 2.94 2.27
N VAL A 43 9.63 2.40 1.38
CA VAL A 43 8.92 3.13 0.33
C VAL A 43 7.44 2.78 0.37
N ALA A 44 6.59 3.73 -0.02
CA ALA A 44 5.16 3.53 -0.06
C ALA A 44 4.55 4.25 -1.28
N LYS A 45 3.52 3.63 -1.86
CA LYS A 45 2.74 4.18 -2.96
C LYS A 45 1.25 3.99 -2.70
N CYS A 46 0.45 5.00 -2.98
CA CYS A 46 -1.01 4.90 -2.92
C CYS A 46 -1.65 5.28 -4.25
N GLY A 47 -2.82 4.72 -4.56
CA GLY A 47 -3.56 4.99 -5.77
C GLY A 47 -4.99 4.48 -5.71
N ASP A 48 -5.71 4.69 -6.80
CA ASP A 48 -7.12 4.38 -6.93
C ASP A 48 -7.31 3.00 -7.53
N ALA A 49 -8.19 2.20 -6.95
CA ALA A 49 -8.69 0.96 -7.51
C ALA A 49 -10.22 0.98 -7.54
N LYS A 50 -10.80 0.04 -8.29
CA LYS A 50 -12.25 -0.15 -8.34
C LYS A 50 -12.59 -1.61 -8.16
N LEU A 51 -13.60 -1.89 -7.32
CA LEU A 51 -14.24 -3.19 -7.26
C LEU A 51 -15.63 -3.08 -7.86
N ALA A 52 -15.87 -3.76 -8.98
CA ALA A 52 -16.98 -3.46 -9.88
C ALA A 52 -17.01 -1.96 -10.29
N GLU A 53 -17.96 -1.54 -11.11
CA GLU A 53 -17.95 -0.19 -11.69
C GLU A 53 -18.11 0.94 -10.65
N ASN A 54 -18.70 0.65 -9.48
CA ASN A 54 -19.22 1.68 -8.58
C ASN A 54 -18.62 1.72 -7.16
N VAL A 55 -17.65 0.86 -6.82
CA VAL A 55 -17.02 0.88 -5.49
C VAL A 55 -15.58 1.38 -5.60
N PRO A 56 -15.30 2.66 -5.25
CA PRO A 56 -13.94 3.15 -5.21
C PRO A 56 -13.17 2.50 -4.06
N ILE A 57 -11.92 2.13 -4.31
CA ILE A 57 -11.02 1.54 -3.33
C ILE A 57 -9.72 2.33 -3.36
N GLY A 58 -9.31 2.88 -2.22
CA GLY A 58 -8.00 3.48 -2.08
C GLY A 58 -7.02 2.38 -1.69
N VAL A 59 -5.97 2.17 -2.47
CA VAL A 59 -4.95 1.16 -2.20
C VAL A 59 -3.66 1.84 -1.84
N CYS A 60 -3.00 1.38 -0.78
CA CYS A 60 -1.65 1.78 -0.41
C CYS A 60 -0.78 0.55 -0.25
N ALA A 61 0.34 0.51 -0.97
CA ALA A 61 1.37 -0.50 -0.85
C ALA A 61 2.59 0.06 -0.14
N TRP A 62 3.31 -0.79 0.60
CA TRP A 62 4.58 -0.44 1.20
C TRP A 62 5.59 -1.58 1.06
N VAL A 63 6.86 -1.20 1.09
CA VAL A 63 7.99 -2.11 1.12
C VAL A 63 9.10 -1.49 1.97
N ASP A 64 9.60 -2.23 2.95
CA ASP A 64 10.84 -1.91 3.66
C ASP A 64 11.85 -3.07 3.50
N SER A 65 12.93 -3.07 4.27
CA SER A 65 14.00 -4.08 4.16
C SER A 65 13.55 -5.50 4.50
N ASN A 66 12.43 -5.69 5.21
CA ASN A 66 11.98 -6.97 5.73
C ASN A 66 10.49 -7.24 5.53
N THR A 67 9.70 -6.22 5.20
CA THR A 67 8.26 -6.38 5.01
C THR A 67 7.82 -5.75 3.71
N ARG A 68 6.77 -6.35 3.12
CA ARG A 68 5.98 -5.73 2.07
C ARG A 68 4.52 -6.02 2.32
N GLY A 69 3.65 -5.10 1.94
CA GLY A 69 2.23 -5.33 2.07
C GLY A 69 1.40 -4.28 1.37
N MET A 70 0.08 -4.44 1.46
CA MET A 70 -0.87 -3.41 1.06
C MET A 70 -2.09 -3.34 1.95
N ILE A 71 -2.69 -2.16 1.94
CA ILE A 71 -3.96 -1.82 2.57
C ILE A 71 -4.91 -1.39 1.46
N ALA A 72 -6.09 -2.01 1.41
CA ALA A 72 -7.21 -1.62 0.57
C ALA A 72 -8.32 -1.04 1.43
N MET A 73 -8.70 0.20 1.15
CA MET A 73 -9.72 0.96 1.87
C MET A 73 -10.93 1.15 0.96
N TYR A 74 -12.04 0.52 1.31
CA TYR A 74 -13.27 0.58 0.52
C TYR A 74 -13.97 1.92 0.71
N PHE A 75 -14.62 2.40 -0.36
CA PHE A 75 -15.31 3.69 -0.43
C PHE A 75 -14.38 4.89 -0.21
N LYS A 76 -13.11 4.75 -0.62
CA LYS A 76 -12.06 5.78 -0.51
C LYS A 76 -11.34 5.92 -1.85
N SER A 77 -10.82 7.10 -2.14
CA SER A 77 -9.81 7.29 -3.18
C SER A 77 -8.40 6.95 -2.67
N GLY A 78 -7.43 6.81 -3.56
CA GLY A 78 -6.02 6.68 -3.22
C GLY A 78 -5.50 7.87 -2.41
N ASP A 79 -5.99 9.06 -2.69
CA ASP A 79 -5.67 10.27 -1.92
C ASP A 79 -6.20 10.21 -0.49
N GLN A 80 -7.45 9.77 -0.32
CA GLN A 80 -8.01 9.57 1.01
C GLN A 80 -7.29 8.44 1.76
N ALA A 81 -6.94 7.35 1.07
CA ALA A 81 -6.17 6.26 1.66
C ALA A 81 -4.77 6.72 2.10
N ALA A 82 -4.11 7.58 1.33
CA ALA A 82 -2.81 8.14 1.70
C ALA A 82 -2.84 8.91 3.03
N THR A 83 -3.95 9.58 3.35
CA THR A 83 -4.09 10.31 4.63
C THR A 83 -4.18 9.38 5.85
N GLU A 84 -4.69 8.16 5.66
CA GLU A 84 -4.91 7.18 6.74
C GLU A 84 -3.79 6.12 6.79
N PHE A 85 -2.98 6.03 5.73
CA PHE A 85 -1.99 4.97 5.51
C PHE A 85 -1.02 4.76 6.68
N VAL A 86 -0.30 5.81 7.10
CA VAL A 86 0.73 5.69 8.15
C VAL A 86 0.12 5.21 9.47
N LYS A 87 -1.09 5.69 9.78
CA LYS A 87 -1.82 5.25 10.97
C LYS A 87 -2.14 3.76 10.89
N ILE A 88 -2.76 3.31 9.80
CA ILE A 88 -3.15 1.90 9.65
C ILE A 88 -1.92 0.98 9.60
N ARG A 89 -0.86 1.37 8.87
CA ARG A 89 0.41 0.62 8.84
C ARG A 89 0.97 0.45 10.26
N GLY A 90 0.95 1.50 11.08
CA GLY A 90 1.45 1.45 12.46
C GLY A 90 0.66 0.51 13.38
N GLU A 91 -0.62 0.26 13.11
CA GLU A 91 -1.44 -0.69 13.87
C GLU A 91 -1.17 -2.16 13.48
N ILE A 92 -0.77 -2.41 12.22
CA ILE A 92 -0.59 -3.77 11.67
C ILE A 92 0.87 -4.24 11.68
N GLU A 93 1.83 -3.34 11.51
CA GLU A 93 3.25 -3.65 11.42
C GLU A 93 3.95 -3.19 12.70
N GLN A 94 4.42 -4.16 13.48
CA GLN A 94 5.15 -3.92 14.72
C GLN A 94 6.60 -4.35 14.57
N ARG A 95 7.54 -3.52 15.04
CA ARG A 95 8.94 -3.90 15.20
C ARG A 95 9.09 -4.60 16.53
N ASN A 96 9.51 -5.86 16.50
CA ASN A 96 10.03 -6.56 17.68
C ASN A 96 11.51 -6.21 17.87
#